data_AF-A0A6J6ETZ0-F1
#
_entry.id   AF-A0A6J6ETZ0-F1
#
_cell.length_a   1.000
_cell.length_b   1.000
_cell.length_c   1.000
_cell.angle_alpha   90.00
_cell.angle_beta   90.00
_cell.angle_gamma   90.00
#
_symmetry.space_group_name_H-M   'P 1'
#
loop_
_entity.id
_entity.type
_entity.pdbx_description
1 polymer ?
#
loop_
_entity_poly.entity_id
_entity_poly.type
_entity_poly.pdbx_seq_one_letter_code
_entity_poly.pdbx_strand_id
1 'polypeptide(L)'
;MSVIGVSALTMQVGSGALSTSARFSASVTSTASEFTGATLSPTVAPVITPSLEGRSVRLRWGAVTSQRPVAYEVRRVDGLGNPTLVCVPPTGPTTSGASVSCLDDTAVADTTYTFTHRPYIDIPGSTPWTLSPSVASSSFLVPRVGFLASGTEVSSTGANITVPYPTSARTGDVLLLVSVSGRNRGPNAPAGWTTLVSRGVGGASTVHLFVAWRVNNGGSSVTFDPQTNGSGASARVIAYGRTNGNSATPVVAATGVAGTSSASTTLTPPAGPTVNAANSTVISLVASGGASSPSLLTPQRFGLRLSANSTPGSGSVSLGVADANVAASGGSTTPPTWSQTSALQWAYATVAFR
;
A
#
# COMPACT_ATOMS: atom_id res chain seq x y z
N MET A 1 73.49 -10.09 19.07
CA MET A 1 72.71 -8.83 19.18
C MET A 1 71.82 -8.75 17.94
N SER A 2 70.52 -8.98 18.10
CA SER A 2 69.54 -8.82 17.01
C SER A 2 68.98 -7.41 17.08
N VAL A 3 69.11 -6.64 16.01
CA VAL A 3 68.57 -5.29 15.90
C VAL A 3 67.12 -5.40 15.44
N ILE A 4 66.18 -5.08 16.32
CA ILE A 4 64.76 -4.93 15.98
C ILE A 4 64.63 -3.58 15.26
N GLY A 5 64.47 -3.62 13.94
CA GLY A 5 64.13 -2.44 13.14
C GLY A 5 62.67 -2.05 13.36
N VAL A 6 62.44 -0.87 13.92
CA VAL A 6 61.12 -0.23 13.98
C VAL A 6 60.96 0.57 12.68
N SER A 7 60.16 0.07 11.74
CA SER A 7 59.84 0.82 10.52
C SER A 7 58.59 1.69 10.75
N ALA A 8 58.74 2.98 10.47
CA ALA A 8 57.68 3.97 10.57
C ALA A 8 56.59 3.76 9.51
N LEU A 9 55.34 3.74 9.98
CA LEU A 9 54.14 3.76 9.16
C LEU A 9 53.97 5.15 8.53
N THR A 10 53.91 5.23 7.20
CA THR A 10 53.56 6.49 6.52
C THR A 10 52.20 6.32 5.86
N MET A 11 51.18 7.02 6.37
CA MET A 11 49.88 7.13 5.73
C MET A 11 49.86 8.35 4.81
N GLN A 12 49.63 8.13 3.51
CA GLN A 12 49.42 9.24 2.57
C GLN A 12 47.95 9.23 2.14
N VAL A 13 47.19 10.20 2.64
CA VAL A 13 45.78 10.41 2.29
C VAL A 13 45.73 11.42 1.14
N GLY A 14 45.44 10.95 -0.06
CA GLY A 14 45.17 11.82 -1.21
C GLY A 14 43.72 12.28 -1.21
N SER A 15 43.47 13.56 -0.92
CA SER A 15 42.14 14.16 -1.05
C SER A 15 41.92 14.64 -2.49
N GLY A 16 41.26 13.82 -3.31
CA GLY A 16 40.84 14.19 -4.65
C GLY A 16 39.81 13.23 -5.24
N ALA A 17 38.57 13.72 -5.37
CA ALA A 17 37.44 13.16 -6.14
C ALA A 17 36.94 11.74 -5.80
N LEU A 18 35.76 11.68 -5.15
CA LEU A 18 34.70 10.65 -5.21
C LEU A 18 35.04 9.15 -5.09
N SER A 19 36.29 8.75 -4.84
CA SER A 19 36.66 7.37 -4.56
C SER A 19 37.71 7.30 -3.46
N THR A 20 37.39 6.56 -2.39
CA THR A 20 38.37 6.22 -1.36
C THR A 20 38.97 4.88 -1.74
N SER A 21 40.16 4.86 -2.34
CA SER A 21 40.93 3.64 -2.52
C SER A 21 42.05 3.60 -1.48
N ALA A 22 41.97 2.65 -0.55
CA ALA A 22 43.07 2.34 0.35
C ALA A 22 43.94 1.25 -0.31
N ARG A 23 45.21 1.55 -0.59
CA ARG A 23 46.22 0.55 -0.98
C ARG A 23 47.03 0.18 0.25
N PHE A 24 47.04 -1.10 0.60
CA PHE A 24 47.91 -1.66 1.62
C PHE A 24 48.94 -2.57 0.93
N SER A 25 50.20 -2.17 0.92
CA SER A 25 51.30 -3.04 0.51
C SER A 25 51.96 -3.64 1.76
N ALA A 26 51.73 -4.92 2.01
CA ALA A 26 52.43 -5.67 3.06
C ALA A 26 53.66 -6.37 2.47
N SER A 27 54.82 -6.20 3.09
CA SER A 27 56.05 -6.87 2.69
C SER A 27 56.11 -8.30 3.26
N VAL A 28 56.10 -9.26 2.33
CA VAL A 28 56.64 -10.63 2.39
C VAL A 28 55.88 -11.68 3.23
N THR A 29 55.35 -12.70 2.52
CA THR A 29 54.89 -14.04 2.98
C THR A 29 53.54 -14.24 3.67
N SER A 30 52.54 -13.42 3.38
CA SER A 30 51.15 -13.93 3.38
C SER A 30 50.48 -13.52 2.08
N THR A 31 49.64 -14.39 1.53
CA THR A 31 48.81 -14.14 0.36
C THR A 31 47.82 -13.01 0.65
N ALA A 32 48.31 -11.77 0.67
CA ALA A 32 47.52 -10.59 0.46
C ALA A 32 47.05 -10.66 -0.99
N SER A 33 45.95 -11.37 -1.21
CA SER A 33 45.16 -11.17 -2.42
C SER A 33 44.66 -9.73 -2.37
N GLU A 34 45.44 -8.83 -2.98
CA GLU A 34 44.97 -7.52 -3.39
C GLU A 34 43.74 -7.72 -4.27
N PHE A 35 42.55 -7.60 -3.69
CA PHE A 35 41.35 -7.27 -4.46
C PHE A 35 41.19 -5.75 -4.48
N THR A 36 42.17 -5.06 -5.06
CA THR A 36 41.97 -3.77 -5.73
C THR A 36 40.82 -3.95 -6.75
N GLY A 37 39.63 -3.43 -6.47
CA GLY A 37 38.56 -3.38 -7.49
C GLY A 37 37.12 -3.50 -7.01
N ALA A 38 36.85 -3.94 -5.77
CA ALA A 38 35.48 -3.95 -5.24
C ALA A 38 35.09 -2.56 -4.70
N THR A 39 34.99 -1.56 -5.58
CA THR A 39 34.41 -0.27 -5.21
C THR A 39 32.89 -0.39 -5.16
N LEU A 40 32.32 -0.26 -3.97
CA LEU A 40 30.89 -0.06 -3.81
C LEU A 40 30.55 1.37 -4.23
N SER A 41 29.62 1.53 -5.17
CA SER A 41 29.13 2.83 -5.62
C SER A 41 27.60 2.87 -5.54
N PRO A 42 27.00 3.85 -4.84
CA PRO A 42 27.64 4.96 -4.12
C PRO A 42 28.43 4.52 -2.87
N THR A 43 29.35 5.38 -2.40
CA THR A 43 30.15 5.16 -1.16
C THR A 43 29.34 5.33 0.12
N VAL A 44 28.14 5.93 0.02
CA VAL A 44 27.16 6.07 1.10
C VAL A 44 25.94 5.24 0.73
N ALA A 45 25.50 4.37 1.64
CA ALA A 45 24.32 3.54 1.43
C ALA A 45 23.06 4.43 1.24
N PRO A 46 22.27 4.24 0.16
CA PRO A 46 21.06 5.03 -0.10
C PRO A 46 20.02 4.92 1.03
N VAL A 47 19.14 5.91 1.19
CA VAL A 47 18.11 5.86 2.25
C VAL A 47 16.94 4.97 1.84
N ILE A 48 16.38 4.22 2.80
CA ILE A 48 15.17 3.42 2.60
C ILE A 48 13.93 4.31 2.57
N THR A 49 13.06 4.09 1.59
CA THR A 49 11.71 4.66 1.52
C THR A 49 10.68 3.56 1.86
N PRO A 50 10.09 3.58 3.06
CA PRO A 50 9.04 2.64 3.45
C PRO A 50 7.67 3.05 2.88
N SER A 51 6.84 2.05 2.56
CA SER A 51 5.47 2.23 2.11
C SER A 51 4.63 0.99 2.48
N LEU A 52 3.31 1.13 2.62
CA LEU A 52 2.44 -0.03 2.88
C LEU A 52 2.06 -0.72 1.56
N GLU A 53 2.13 -2.05 1.54
CA GLU A 53 1.63 -2.87 0.44
C GLU A 53 0.87 -4.09 0.99
N GLY A 54 -0.46 -4.07 0.87
CA GLY A 54 -1.32 -5.10 1.43
C GLY A 54 -1.18 -5.21 2.95
N ARG A 55 -0.51 -6.27 3.41
CA ARG A 55 -0.28 -6.58 4.84
C ARG A 55 1.15 -6.30 5.30
N SER A 56 2.01 -5.86 4.39
CA SER A 56 3.45 -5.78 4.61
C SER A 56 3.95 -4.37 4.35
N VAL A 57 5.08 -4.01 4.97
CA VAL A 57 5.78 -2.77 4.65
C VAL A 57 6.75 -3.06 3.50
N ARG A 58 6.52 -2.45 2.34
CA ARG A 58 7.48 -2.45 1.26
C ARG A 58 8.57 -1.42 1.52
N LEU A 59 9.81 -1.91 1.52
CA LEU A 59 11.02 -1.11 1.64
C LEU A 59 11.66 -0.99 0.27
N ARG A 60 12.01 0.23 -0.17
CA ARG A 60 12.70 0.50 -1.44
C ARG A 60 13.90 1.42 -1.23
N TRP A 61 14.98 1.18 -1.95
CA TRP A 61 16.17 2.04 -1.97
C TRP A 61 16.95 1.90 -3.27
N GLY A 62 17.89 2.80 -3.53
CA GLY A 62 18.79 2.72 -4.67
C GLY A 62 19.78 1.55 -4.54
N ALA A 63 20.05 0.84 -5.63
CA ALA A 63 21.02 -0.24 -5.65
C ALA A 63 22.45 0.28 -5.49
N VAL A 64 23.24 -0.43 -4.70
CA VAL A 64 24.70 -0.27 -4.66
C VAL A 64 25.30 -1.20 -5.70
N THR A 65 26.15 -0.63 -6.54
CA THR A 65 26.82 -1.30 -7.65
C THR A 65 28.22 -1.77 -7.24
N SER A 66 28.62 -2.91 -7.78
CA SER A 66 29.94 -3.53 -7.61
C SER A 66 30.19 -4.49 -8.76
N GLN A 67 31.44 -4.91 -8.93
CA GLN A 67 31.81 -6.02 -9.83
C GLN A 67 31.31 -7.39 -9.32
N ARG A 68 30.97 -7.49 -8.03
CA ARG A 68 30.42 -8.70 -7.40
C ARG A 68 28.97 -8.48 -6.98
N PRO A 69 28.16 -9.55 -6.83
CA PRO A 69 26.82 -9.45 -6.26
C PRO A 69 26.86 -8.79 -4.87
N VAL A 70 26.03 -7.77 -4.69
CA VAL A 70 25.85 -7.06 -3.41
C VAL A 70 24.63 -7.63 -2.71
N ALA A 71 24.83 -8.10 -1.48
CA ALA A 71 23.77 -8.48 -0.56
C ALA A 71 23.43 -7.31 0.37
N TYR A 72 22.27 -7.38 1.03
CA TYR A 72 21.79 -6.32 1.90
C TYR A 72 21.26 -6.90 3.21
N GLU A 73 21.73 -6.36 4.31
CA GLU A 73 21.17 -6.61 5.63
C GLU A 73 20.22 -5.45 5.96
N VAL A 74 18.93 -5.73 6.15
CA VAL A 74 17.92 -4.70 6.42
C VAL A 74 17.47 -4.79 7.87
N ARG A 75 17.54 -3.67 8.60
CA ARG A 75 17.12 -3.60 10.00
C ARG A 75 15.96 -2.64 10.16
N ARG A 76 14.99 -3.05 10.97
CA ARG A 76 13.90 -2.23 11.47
C ARG A 76 14.17 -1.86 12.92
N VAL A 77 13.95 -0.62 13.30
CA VAL A 77 14.10 -0.13 14.68
C VAL A 77 12.75 0.42 15.14
N ASP A 78 12.27 -0.06 16.29
CA ASP A 78 11.03 0.39 16.92
C ASP A 78 11.22 1.66 17.76
N GLY A 79 10.13 2.17 18.34
CA GLY A 79 10.18 3.35 19.22
C GLY A 79 10.98 3.16 20.51
N LEU A 80 11.37 1.93 20.85
CA LEU A 80 12.23 1.60 22.00
C LEU A 80 13.71 1.50 21.60
N GLY A 81 14.04 1.63 20.32
CA GLY A 81 15.40 1.55 19.81
C GLY A 81 15.89 0.11 19.56
N ASN A 82 15.01 -0.89 19.58
CA ASN A 82 15.40 -2.30 19.39
C ASN A 82 15.56 -2.63 17.90
N PRO A 83 16.76 -2.98 17.42
CA PRO A 83 16.96 -3.36 16.02
C PRO A 83 16.55 -4.82 15.78
N THR A 84 15.68 -5.04 14.80
CA THR A 84 15.27 -6.37 14.33
C THR A 84 15.70 -6.54 12.88
N LEU A 85 16.29 -7.69 12.54
CA LEU A 85 16.60 -8.05 11.16
C LEU A 85 15.30 -8.37 10.40
N VAL A 86 15.08 -7.74 9.26
CA VAL A 86 13.90 -7.93 8.41
C VAL A 86 14.34 -8.24 6.97
N CYS A 87 13.39 -8.65 6.12
CA CYS A 87 13.69 -9.06 4.75
C CYS A 87 14.72 -10.19 4.69
N VAL A 88 14.53 -11.23 5.50
CA VAL A 88 15.33 -12.47 5.43
C VAL A 88 14.68 -13.44 4.44
N PRO A 89 15.42 -14.41 3.87
CA PRO A 89 14.83 -15.41 2.98
C PRO A 89 13.56 -16.05 3.57
N PRO A 90 12.49 -16.24 2.77
CA PRO A 90 12.42 -16.08 1.31
C PRO A 90 12.13 -14.65 0.82
N THR A 91 11.77 -13.70 1.68
CA THR A 91 11.43 -12.31 1.33
C THR A 91 12.64 -11.38 1.31
N GLY A 92 13.79 -11.94 0.94
CA GLY A 92 15.07 -11.24 0.86
C GLY A 92 15.04 -10.02 -0.09
N PRO A 93 16.01 -9.10 0.04
CA PRO A 93 16.17 -8.00 -0.90
C PRO A 93 16.31 -8.50 -2.33
N THR A 94 15.48 -7.94 -3.22
CA THR A 94 15.49 -8.20 -4.65
C THR A 94 15.93 -6.96 -5.39
N THR A 95 16.82 -7.11 -6.36
CA THR A 95 17.33 -6.02 -7.20
C THR A 95 16.63 -6.03 -8.55
N SER A 96 16.08 -4.89 -8.96
CA SER A 96 15.48 -4.67 -10.27
C SER A 96 16.02 -3.36 -10.85
N GLY A 97 16.94 -3.49 -11.81
CA GLY A 97 17.68 -2.34 -12.35
C GLY A 97 18.45 -1.60 -11.25
N ALA A 98 18.24 -0.29 -11.14
CA ALA A 98 18.87 0.56 -10.14
C ALA A 98 18.14 0.61 -8.78
N SER A 99 17.11 -0.23 -8.56
CA SER A 99 16.34 -0.26 -7.32
C SER A 99 16.49 -1.61 -6.63
N VAL A 100 16.54 -1.57 -5.30
CA VAL A 100 16.40 -2.75 -4.44
C VAL A 100 15.10 -2.62 -3.67
N SER A 101 14.41 -3.74 -3.45
CA SER A 101 13.22 -3.77 -2.62
C SER A 101 13.04 -5.07 -1.87
N CYS A 102 12.33 -5.00 -0.75
CA CYS A 102 11.86 -6.17 0.00
C CYS A 102 10.53 -5.88 0.71
N LEU A 103 9.94 -6.92 1.26
CA LEU A 103 8.71 -6.85 2.06
C LEU A 103 9.01 -7.26 3.49
N ASP A 104 8.66 -6.40 4.43
CA ASP A 104 8.61 -6.71 5.85
C ASP A 104 7.16 -7.06 6.24
N ASP A 105 6.89 -8.36 6.33
CA ASP A 105 5.60 -8.94 6.73
C ASP A 105 5.47 -9.14 8.24
N THR A 106 6.52 -8.83 8.99
CA THR A 106 6.54 -8.97 10.46
C THR A 106 6.13 -7.69 11.18
N ALA A 107 6.05 -6.57 10.46
CA ALA A 107 5.73 -5.25 11.01
C ALA A 107 4.35 -5.24 11.69
N VAL A 108 4.32 -4.75 12.93
CA VAL A 108 3.11 -4.74 13.75
C VAL A 108 2.35 -3.43 13.55
N ALA A 109 1.03 -3.53 13.41
CA ALA A 109 0.14 -2.38 13.30
C ALA A 109 0.29 -1.40 14.48
N ASP A 110 0.02 -0.11 14.24
CA ASP A 110 0.19 1.01 15.18
C ASP A 110 1.60 1.22 15.72
N THR A 111 2.59 0.50 15.22
CA THR A 111 3.98 0.70 15.61
C THR A 111 4.65 1.64 14.63
N THR A 112 5.41 2.60 15.16
CA THR A 112 6.26 3.48 14.36
C THR A 112 7.64 2.87 14.25
N TYR A 113 8.15 2.75 13.03
CA TYR A 113 9.46 2.21 12.75
C TYR A 113 10.34 3.18 11.97
N THR A 114 11.64 3.00 12.10
CA THR A 114 12.63 3.47 11.13
C THR A 114 13.38 2.28 10.55
N PHE A 115 13.95 2.44 9.36
CA PHE A 115 14.63 1.37 8.65
C PHE A 115 16.03 1.81 8.23
N THR A 116 16.99 0.89 8.33
CA THR A 116 18.34 1.03 7.78
C THR A 116 18.70 -0.21 6.98
N HIS A 117 19.63 -0.07 6.04
CA HIS A 117 20.27 -1.24 5.43
C HIS A 117 21.79 -1.10 5.43
N ARG A 118 22.46 -2.24 5.36
CA ARG A 118 23.89 -2.36 5.19
C ARG A 118 24.19 -3.20 3.96
N PRO A 119 24.67 -2.59 2.86
CA PRO A 119 25.20 -3.31 1.70
C PRO A 119 26.47 -4.05 2.08
N TYR A 120 26.60 -5.29 1.62
CA TYR A 120 27.81 -6.08 1.80
C TYR A 120 28.08 -7.02 0.63
N ILE A 121 29.34 -7.39 0.46
CA ILE A 121 29.78 -8.43 -0.48
C ILE A 121 30.31 -9.57 0.36
N ASP A 122 29.66 -10.72 0.24
CA ASP A 122 30.15 -11.94 0.88
C ASP A 122 31.33 -12.51 0.06
N ILE A 123 32.41 -12.83 0.76
CA ILE A 123 33.63 -13.37 0.17
C ILE A 123 33.93 -14.68 0.89
N PRO A 124 33.77 -15.84 0.23
CA PRO A 124 34.04 -17.13 0.85
C PRO A 124 35.43 -17.18 1.50
N GLY A 125 35.49 -17.55 2.78
CA GLY A 125 36.73 -17.65 3.54
C GLY A 125 37.36 -16.31 3.93
N SER A 126 36.65 -15.19 3.81
CA SER A 126 37.13 -13.86 4.20
C SER A 126 36.07 -13.06 4.95
N THR A 127 36.48 -11.95 5.55
CA THR A 127 35.57 -11.01 6.20
C THR A 127 34.77 -10.26 5.11
N PRO A 128 33.42 -10.19 5.21
CA PRO A 128 32.62 -9.50 4.22
C PRO A 128 33.04 -8.03 4.08
N TRP A 129 33.06 -7.54 2.84
CA TRP A 129 33.21 -6.11 2.58
C TRP A 129 31.87 -5.43 2.83
N THR A 130 31.85 -4.36 3.64
CA THR A 130 30.62 -3.68 4.02
C THR A 130 30.73 -2.18 3.83
N LEU A 131 29.62 -1.52 3.47
CA LEU A 131 29.48 -0.09 3.71
C LEU A 131 28.98 0.16 5.14
N SER A 132 29.17 1.38 5.63
CA SER A 132 28.42 1.85 6.80
C SER A 132 26.91 1.73 6.54
N PRO A 133 26.09 1.45 7.58
CA PRO A 133 24.64 1.44 7.44
C PRO A 133 24.13 2.75 6.86
N SER A 134 23.03 2.67 6.09
CA SER A 134 22.33 3.87 5.63
C SER A 134 21.87 4.72 6.80
N VAL A 135 21.69 6.02 6.55
CA VAL A 135 20.90 6.86 7.45
C VAL A 135 19.51 6.23 7.65
N ALA A 136 18.96 6.36 8.85
CA ALA A 136 17.61 5.90 9.16
C ALA A 136 16.59 6.56 8.22
N SER A 137 15.62 5.78 7.77
CA SER A 137 14.47 6.31 7.02
C SER A 137 13.70 7.34 7.87
N SER A 138 12.81 8.09 7.22
CA SER A 138 11.74 8.78 7.95
C SER A 138 10.95 7.78 8.79
N SER A 139 10.44 8.23 9.93
CA SER A 139 9.51 7.44 10.75
C SER A 139 8.29 7.02 9.94
N PHE A 140 7.93 5.75 10.04
CA PHE A 140 6.80 5.16 9.33
C PHE A 140 5.87 4.48 10.34
N LEU A 141 4.67 5.04 10.49
CA LEU A 141 3.60 4.43 11.28
C LEU A 141 2.93 3.34 10.43
N VAL A 142 2.93 2.10 10.93
CA VAL A 142 2.35 0.97 10.21
C VAL A 142 0.82 0.98 10.32
N PRO A 143 0.10 1.13 9.20
CA PRO A 143 -1.36 1.14 9.22
C PRO A 143 -1.96 -0.18 9.66
N ARG A 144 -3.16 -0.11 10.25
CA ARG A 144 -3.92 -1.30 10.67
C ARG A 144 -4.45 -2.12 9.50
N VAL A 145 -4.84 -1.46 8.42
CA VAL A 145 -5.31 -2.09 7.19
C VAL A 145 -4.74 -1.41 5.96
N GLY A 146 -4.38 -2.19 4.93
CA GLY A 146 -3.87 -1.71 3.65
C GLY A 146 -4.61 -2.31 2.47
N PHE A 147 -4.75 -1.57 1.37
CA PHE A 147 -5.34 -2.11 0.15
C PHE A 147 -4.55 -3.34 -0.32
N LEU A 148 -5.27 -4.43 -0.55
CA LEU A 148 -4.69 -5.68 -1.00
C LEU A 148 -5.01 -5.94 -2.46
N ALA A 149 -6.30 -6.02 -2.78
CA ALA A 149 -6.76 -6.32 -4.14
C ALA A 149 -8.25 -6.01 -4.31
N SER A 150 -8.66 -5.92 -5.57
CA SER A 150 -10.04 -5.83 -6.00
C SER A 150 -10.43 -7.12 -6.70
N GLY A 151 -11.58 -7.70 -6.37
CA GLY A 151 -12.08 -8.94 -6.95
C GLY A 151 -12.57 -8.71 -8.38
N THR A 152 -13.00 -9.75 -9.08
CA THR A 152 -13.62 -9.58 -10.41
C THR A 152 -14.97 -8.89 -10.27
N GLU A 153 -15.31 -8.00 -11.21
CA GLU A 153 -16.65 -7.43 -11.27
C GLU A 153 -17.68 -8.45 -11.70
N VAL A 154 -18.87 -8.37 -11.11
CA VAL A 154 -20.01 -9.16 -11.55
C VAL A 154 -21.18 -8.23 -11.82
N SER A 155 -21.74 -8.35 -13.02
CA SER A 155 -22.91 -7.60 -13.47
C SER A 155 -24.11 -8.52 -13.69
N SER A 156 -25.32 -8.07 -13.40
CA SER A 156 -26.54 -8.85 -13.64
C SER A 156 -27.78 -7.97 -13.77
N THR A 157 -28.79 -8.47 -14.49
CA THR A 157 -30.18 -7.96 -14.49
C THR A 157 -31.14 -8.89 -13.74
N GLY A 158 -30.61 -9.97 -13.14
CA GLY A 158 -31.37 -10.96 -12.38
C GLY A 158 -31.55 -10.62 -10.90
N ALA A 159 -32.20 -11.54 -10.19
CA ALA A 159 -32.56 -11.39 -8.78
C ALA A 159 -31.41 -11.67 -7.80
N ASN A 160 -30.36 -12.39 -8.19
CA ASN A 160 -29.22 -12.66 -7.33
C ASN A 160 -27.90 -12.56 -8.11
N ILE A 161 -26.83 -12.16 -7.42
CA ILE A 161 -25.46 -12.20 -7.93
C ILE A 161 -24.54 -12.86 -6.92
N THR A 162 -23.58 -13.63 -7.41
CA THR A 162 -22.48 -14.18 -6.61
C THR A 162 -21.21 -13.44 -6.96
N VAL A 163 -20.66 -12.71 -6.01
CA VAL A 163 -19.47 -11.88 -6.18
C VAL A 163 -18.27 -12.58 -5.57
N PRO A 164 -17.24 -12.96 -6.36
CA PRO A 164 -16.05 -13.60 -5.83
C PRO A 164 -15.20 -12.62 -5.00
N TYR A 165 -14.57 -13.14 -3.96
CA TYR A 165 -13.55 -12.41 -3.23
C TYR A 165 -12.25 -12.36 -4.05
N PRO A 166 -11.38 -11.36 -3.85
CA PRO A 166 -10.04 -11.39 -4.44
C PRO A 166 -9.28 -12.65 -4.02
N THR A 167 -8.53 -13.28 -4.92
CA THR A 167 -7.77 -14.51 -4.63
C THR A 167 -6.67 -14.33 -3.58
N SER A 168 -6.22 -13.09 -3.36
CA SER A 168 -5.25 -12.74 -2.32
C SER A 168 -5.87 -12.59 -0.92
N ALA A 169 -7.22 -12.54 -0.83
CA ALA A 169 -7.93 -12.40 0.44
C ALA A 169 -7.75 -13.66 1.30
N ARG A 170 -7.54 -13.44 2.60
CA ARG A 170 -7.31 -14.48 3.61
C ARG A 170 -8.25 -14.24 4.79
N THR A 171 -8.43 -15.26 5.62
CA THR A 171 -9.15 -15.14 6.89
C THR A 171 -8.56 -13.99 7.71
N GLY A 172 -9.43 -13.16 8.27
CA GLY A 172 -9.06 -11.98 9.04
C GLY A 172 -9.11 -10.69 8.23
N ASP A 173 -8.95 -10.69 6.91
CA ASP A 173 -8.97 -9.44 6.13
C ASP A 173 -10.31 -8.71 6.22
N VAL A 174 -10.26 -7.39 6.01
CA VAL A 174 -11.46 -6.58 5.83
C VAL A 174 -11.91 -6.69 4.38
N LEU A 175 -13.15 -7.11 4.17
CA LEU A 175 -13.78 -7.14 2.85
C LEU A 175 -14.83 -6.04 2.77
N LEU A 176 -14.82 -5.29 1.67
CA LEU A 176 -15.87 -4.34 1.30
C LEU A 176 -16.61 -4.86 0.08
N LEU A 177 -17.90 -5.13 0.24
CA LEU A 177 -18.81 -5.39 -0.86
C LEU A 177 -19.33 -4.03 -1.34
N VAL A 178 -19.04 -3.71 -2.60
CA VAL A 178 -19.51 -2.50 -3.27
C VAL A 178 -20.45 -2.94 -4.38
N SER A 179 -21.65 -2.38 -4.41
CA SER A 179 -22.61 -2.60 -5.48
C SER A 179 -23.20 -1.28 -5.96
N VAL A 180 -23.34 -1.15 -7.27
CA VAL A 180 -24.02 -0.04 -7.93
C VAL A 180 -25.19 -0.61 -8.72
N SER A 181 -26.41 -0.24 -8.34
CA SER A 181 -27.63 -0.68 -9.01
C SER A 181 -28.20 0.43 -9.89
N GLY A 182 -28.69 0.01 -11.06
CA GLY A 182 -29.51 0.77 -12.00
C GLY A 182 -30.92 1.08 -11.47
N ARG A 183 -31.28 0.54 -10.31
CA ARG A 183 -32.53 0.79 -9.61
C ARG A 183 -32.24 1.57 -8.34
N ASN A 184 -33.00 2.64 -8.10
CA ASN A 184 -32.97 3.43 -6.87
C ASN A 184 -33.56 2.69 -5.65
N ARG A 185 -33.04 1.49 -5.35
CA ARG A 185 -33.46 0.68 -4.21
C ARG A 185 -32.24 -0.03 -3.64
N GLY A 186 -32.03 0.14 -2.35
CA GLY A 186 -30.94 -0.53 -1.65
C GLY A 186 -31.20 -2.03 -1.47
N PRO A 187 -30.18 -2.87 -1.66
CA PRO A 187 -30.27 -4.29 -1.33
C PRO A 187 -30.24 -4.50 0.18
N ASN A 188 -30.73 -5.67 0.62
CA ASN A 188 -30.50 -6.14 1.97
C ASN A 188 -29.04 -6.60 2.10
N ALA A 189 -28.43 -6.40 3.27
CA ALA A 189 -27.10 -6.93 3.52
C ALA A 189 -27.11 -8.47 3.43
N PRO A 190 -26.16 -9.08 2.70
CA PRO A 190 -25.98 -10.52 2.77
C PRO A 190 -25.66 -10.98 4.19
N ALA A 191 -25.96 -12.24 4.51
CA ALA A 191 -25.73 -12.79 5.83
C ALA A 191 -24.25 -12.64 6.26
N GLY A 192 -24.04 -12.14 7.48
CA GLY A 192 -22.70 -11.88 8.04
C GLY A 192 -22.01 -10.62 7.51
N TRP A 193 -22.70 -9.79 6.71
CA TRP A 193 -22.22 -8.47 6.29
C TRP A 193 -22.95 -7.36 7.04
N THR A 194 -22.24 -6.26 7.29
CA THR A 194 -22.79 -5.06 7.92
C THR A 194 -22.88 -3.95 6.88
N THR A 195 -24.06 -3.38 6.66
CA THR A 195 -24.22 -2.21 5.77
C THR A 195 -23.52 -1.00 6.36
N LEU A 196 -22.74 -0.31 5.53
CA LEU A 196 -22.10 0.96 5.85
C LEU A 196 -22.83 2.12 5.21
N VAL A 197 -23.09 2.01 3.90
CA VAL A 197 -23.75 3.04 3.12
C VAL A 197 -24.75 2.38 2.18
N SER A 198 -25.93 2.97 2.07
CA SER A 198 -26.93 2.63 1.08
C SER A 198 -27.61 3.93 0.65
N ARG A 199 -27.27 4.42 -0.54
CA ARG A 199 -27.66 5.75 -1.02
C ARG A 199 -27.95 5.71 -2.51
N GLY A 200 -29.09 6.26 -2.88
CA GLY A 200 -29.42 6.58 -4.27
C GLY A 200 -29.92 8.01 -4.37
N VAL A 201 -29.92 8.54 -5.58
CA VAL A 201 -30.52 9.85 -5.87
C VAL A 201 -32.05 9.68 -5.82
N GLY A 202 -32.81 10.49 -5.09
CA GLY A 202 -34.28 10.31 -4.98
C GLY A 202 -35.00 10.25 -6.35
N GLY A 203 -36.21 9.67 -6.39
CA GLY A 203 -37.03 9.56 -7.61
C GLY A 203 -36.66 8.39 -8.52
N ALA A 204 -36.91 8.51 -9.84
CA ALA A 204 -36.63 7.50 -10.86
C ALA A 204 -35.13 7.39 -11.22
N SER A 205 -34.25 7.45 -10.22
CA SER A 205 -32.80 7.38 -10.39
C SER A 205 -32.33 6.04 -10.94
N THR A 206 -31.27 6.10 -11.74
CA THR A 206 -30.55 4.98 -12.31
C THR A 206 -29.26 4.64 -11.54
N VAL A 207 -29.03 5.25 -10.38
CA VAL A 207 -27.85 4.97 -9.55
C VAL A 207 -28.23 4.82 -8.08
N HIS A 208 -27.90 3.66 -7.52
CA HIS A 208 -27.91 3.37 -6.09
C HIS A 208 -26.59 2.72 -5.69
N LEU A 209 -25.82 3.37 -4.81
CA LEU A 209 -24.60 2.84 -4.22
C LEU A 209 -24.92 2.11 -2.91
N PHE A 210 -24.49 0.87 -2.83
CA PHE A 210 -24.49 0.04 -1.64
C PHE A 210 -23.07 -0.35 -1.27
N VAL A 211 -22.70 -0.12 -0.01
CA VAL A 211 -21.42 -0.52 0.56
C VAL A 211 -21.71 -1.27 1.85
N ALA A 212 -21.21 -2.50 1.93
CA ALA A 212 -21.23 -3.31 3.14
C ALA A 212 -19.82 -3.85 3.42
N TRP A 213 -19.58 -4.25 4.66
CA TRP A 213 -18.30 -4.83 5.05
C TRP A 213 -18.46 -6.08 5.90
N ARG A 214 -17.38 -6.85 5.96
CA ARG A 214 -17.18 -7.93 6.93
C ARG A 214 -15.70 -8.21 7.15
N VAL A 215 -15.41 -8.97 8.20
CA VAL A 215 -14.15 -9.70 8.29
C VAL A 215 -14.28 -11.01 7.50
N ASN A 216 -13.29 -11.32 6.67
CA ASN A 216 -13.23 -12.58 5.95
C ASN A 216 -13.08 -13.73 6.94
N ASN A 217 -13.97 -14.71 6.87
CA ASN A 217 -13.97 -15.90 7.71
C ASN A 217 -13.56 -17.18 6.94
N GLY A 218 -12.85 -17.02 5.82
CA GLY A 218 -12.41 -18.13 4.96
C GLY A 218 -13.34 -18.41 3.77
N GLY A 219 -14.36 -17.58 3.55
CA GLY A 219 -15.19 -17.66 2.35
C GLY A 219 -14.43 -17.25 1.08
N SER A 220 -14.98 -17.59 -0.09
CA SER A 220 -14.44 -17.23 -1.40
C SER A 220 -15.36 -16.33 -2.22
N SER A 221 -16.60 -16.12 -1.77
CA SER A 221 -17.59 -15.30 -2.46
C SER A 221 -18.73 -14.88 -1.52
N VAL A 222 -19.57 -13.97 -1.99
CA VAL A 222 -20.83 -13.57 -1.35
C VAL A 222 -21.96 -13.58 -2.39
N THR A 223 -23.11 -14.13 -2.02
CA THR A 223 -24.33 -14.07 -2.84
C THR A 223 -25.35 -13.15 -2.19
N PHE A 224 -25.96 -12.26 -2.98
CA PHE A 224 -27.03 -11.37 -2.53
C PHE A 224 -27.91 -10.91 -3.70
N ASP A 225 -29.08 -10.34 -3.37
CA ASP A 225 -29.96 -9.67 -4.32
C ASP A 225 -29.61 -8.17 -4.37
N PRO A 226 -29.01 -7.67 -5.46
CA PRO A 226 -28.61 -6.27 -5.58
C PRO A 226 -29.79 -5.34 -5.91
N GLN A 227 -31.02 -5.85 -5.94
CA GLN A 227 -32.26 -5.15 -6.28
C GLN A 227 -32.16 -4.48 -7.65
N THR A 228 -32.13 -5.27 -8.72
CA THR A 228 -31.98 -4.77 -10.10
C THR A 228 -33.31 -4.42 -10.78
N ASN A 229 -33.21 -3.80 -11.96
CA ASN A 229 -34.25 -3.65 -12.99
C ASN A 229 -33.60 -3.89 -14.38
N GLY A 230 -34.23 -3.45 -15.47
CA GLY A 230 -33.66 -3.56 -16.83
C GLY A 230 -32.29 -2.88 -17.02
N SER A 231 -31.96 -1.89 -16.18
CA SER A 231 -30.64 -1.23 -16.14
C SER A 231 -29.59 -2.01 -15.33
N GLY A 232 -29.96 -3.16 -14.77
CA GLY A 232 -29.09 -4.09 -14.06
C GLY A 232 -28.36 -3.52 -12.83
N ALA A 233 -27.37 -4.26 -12.33
CA ALA A 233 -26.46 -3.83 -11.29
C ALA A 233 -25.06 -4.41 -11.53
N SER A 234 -24.05 -3.76 -10.97
CA SER A 234 -22.68 -4.22 -10.89
C SER A 234 -22.24 -4.33 -9.44
N ALA A 235 -21.42 -5.32 -9.10
CA ALA A 235 -20.84 -5.45 -7.78
C ALA A 235 -19.45 -6.07 -7.79
N ARG A 236 -18.70 -5.80 -6.72
CA ARG A 236 -17.34 -6.28 -6.51
C ARG A 236 -17.02 -6.35 -5.03
N VAL A 237 -16.13 -7.27 -4.64
CA VAL A 237 -15.52 -7.27 -3.31
C VAL A 237 -14.10 -6.72 -3.38
N ILE A 238 -13.78 -5.79 -2.49
CA ILE A 238 -12.45 -5.20 -2.33
C ILE A 238 -11.88 -5.67 -1.01
N ALA A 239 -10.66 -6.19 -1.02
CA ALA A 239 -9.98 -6.65 0.19
C ALA A 239 -8.96 -5.63 0.67
N TYR A 240 -9.00 -5.36 1.97
CA TYR A 240 -7.98 -4.67 2.72
C TYR A 240 -7.33 -5.66 3.68
N GLY A 241 -6.04 -5.89 3.49
CA GLY A 241 -5.25 -6.77 4.32
C GLY A 241 -5.05 -6.17 5.70
N ARG A 242 -5.21 -6.97 6.76
CA ARG A 242 -4.87 -6.55 8.11
C ARG A 242 -3.39 -6.80 8.38
N THR A 243 -2.71 -5.79 8.90
CA THR A 243 -1.29 -5.88 9.24
C THR A 243 -1.09 -6.72 10.50
N ASN A 244 0.13 -7.24 10.73
CA ASN A 244 0.42 -8.13 11.84
C ASN A 244 0.04 -7.51 13.20
N GLY A 245 -0.37 -8.35 14.15
CA GLY A 245 -0.84 -7.94 15.48
C GLY A 245 -2.21 -7.24 15.51
N ASN A 246 -2.81 -6.90 14.35
CA ASN A 246 -4.16 -6.36 14.29
C ASN A 246 -5.20 -7.51 14.37
N SER A 247 -5.58 -7.92 15.58
CA SER A 247 -6.60 -8.97 15.81
C SER A 247 -7.96 -8.43 16.27
N ALA A 248 -8.02 -7.24 16.88
CA ALA A 248 -9.25 -6.65 17.43
C ALA A 248 -10.33 -6.39 16.37
N THR A 249 -11.62 -6.52 16.69
CA THR A 249 -12.68 -6.20 15.72
C THR A 249 -12.51 -4.77 15.18
N PRO A 250 -12.52 -4.55 13.83
CA PRO A 250 -12.38 -3.21 13.28
C PRO A 250 -13.47 -2.26 13.78
N VAL A 251 -13.08 -1.05 14.18
CA VAL A 251 -14.02 0.04 14.43
C VAL A 251 -14.26 0.76 13.11
N VAL A 252 -15.53 0.91 12.73
CA VAL A 252 -15.90 1.44 11.42
C VAL A 252 -16.78 2.67 11.56
N ALA A 253 -16.45 3.71 10.80
CA ALA A 253 -17.31 4.86 10.60
C ALA A 253 -17.57 5.04 9.11
N ALA A 254 -18.78 5.43 8.74
CA ALA A 254 -19.12 5.67 7.35
C ALA A 254 -20.06 6.86 7.19
N THR A 255 -19.95 7.55 6.06
CA THR A 255 -20.88 8.60 5.65
C THR A 255 -21.14 8.44 4.18
N GLY A 256 -22.39 8.67 3.76
CA GLY A 256 -22.78 8.56 2.37
C GLY A 256 -23.75 9.64 1.98
N VAL A 257 -23.51 10.21 0.81
CA VAL A 257 -24.35 11.24 0.19
C VAL A 257 -24.58 10.89 -1.27
N ALA A 258 -25.68 11.36 -1.83
CA ALA A 258 -25.97 11.21 -3.25
C ALA A 258 -26.52 12.53 -3.77
N GLY A 259 -26.36 12.76 -5.06
CA GLY A 259 -26.81 14.00 -5.67
C GLY A 259 -26.93 13.90 -7.17
N THR A 260 -27.52 14.93 -7.74
CA THR A 260 -27.45 15.20 -9.16
C THR A 260 -26.34 16.21 -9.42
N SER A 261 -25.71 16.14 -10.61
CA SER A 261 -24.75 17.16 -11.03
C SER A 261 -25.21 17.76 -12.35
N SER A 262 -25.23 19.09 -12.43
CA SER A 262 -25.52 19.82 -13.67
C SER A 262 -24.23 19.92 -14.48
N ALA A 263 -24.07 19.12 -15.53
CA ALA A 263 -23.00 19.15 -16.55
C ALA A 263 -21.53 19.37 -16.07
N SER A 264 -21.26 19.35 -14.76
CA SER A 264 -19.94 19.54 -14.20
C SER A 264 -19.13 18.29 -14.43
N THR A 265 -17.90 18.45 -14.92
CA THR A 265 -16.97 17.34 -15.11
C THR A 265 -16.28 16.90 -13.83
N THR A 266 -16.63 17.53 -12.70
CA THR A 266 -16.01 17.27 -11.40
C THR A 266 -17.07 17.08 -10.31
N LEU A 267 -16.71 16.26 -9.32
CA LEU A 267 -17.48 16.01 -8.12
C LEU A 267 -16.55 16.12 -6.90
N THR A 268 -16.82 17.10 -6.04
CA THR A 268 -16.21 17.21 -4.71
C THR A 268 -17.27 16.89 -3.66
N PRO A 269 -17.21 15.72 -3.01
CA PRO A 269 -18.14 15.36 -1.96
C PRO A 269 -18.01 16.28 -0.73
N PRO A 270 -19.07 16.42 0.10
CA PRO A 270 -18.97 17.06 1.40
C PRO A 270 -18.01 16.30 2.33
N ALA A 271 -17.57 16.96 3.40
CA ALA A 271 -16.57 16.44 4.34
C ALA A 271 -16.87 14.99 4.79
N GLY A 272 -15.81 14.17 4.85
CA GLY A 272 -15.90 12.78 5.29
C GLY A 272 -16.19 12.64 6.79
N PRO A 273 -16.38 11.41 7.29
CA PRO A 273 -16.56 11.14 8.71
C PRO A 273 -15.38 11.71 9.50
N THR A 274 -15.66 12.26 10.68
CA THR A 274 -14.60 12.70 11.59
C THR A 274 -13.89 11.46 12.14
N VAL A 275 -12.59 11.37 11.88
CA VAL A 275 -11.78 10.24 12.36
C VAL A 275 -11.16 10.65 13.70
N ASN A 276 -11.83 10.25 14.79
CA ASN A 276 -11.34 10.51 16.15
C ASN A 276 -10.21 9.55 16.57
N ALA A 277 -9.85 8.62 15.70
CA ALA A 277 -8.85 7.59 15.91
C ALA A 277 -7.58 7.87 15.08
N ALA A 278 -6.42 7.75 15.70
CA ALA A 278 -5.17 7.68 14.94
C ALA A 278 -5.09 6.35 14.16
N ASN A 279 -4.30 6.38 13.09
CA ASN A 279 -3.97 5.25 12.23
C ASN A 279 -5.14 4.56 11.53
N SER A 280 -6.14 5.33 11.10
CA SER A 280 -7.26 4.80 10.34
C SER A 280 -6.99 4.80 8.84
N THR A 281 -7.55 3.84 8.13
CA THR A 281 -7.60 3.84 6.66
C THR A 281 -8.95 4.37 6.23
N VAL A 282 -8.94 5.50 5.53
CA VAL A 282 -10.12 6.14 4.98
C VAL A 282 -10.21 5.80 3.50
N ILE A 283 -11.38 5.31 3.09
CA ILE A 283 -11.70 4.85 1.76
C ILE A 283 -12.78 5.77 1.21
N SER A 284 -12.50 6.36 0.06
CA SER A 284 -13.39 7.19 -0.73
C SER A 284 -13.93 6.37 -1.90
N LEU A 285 -15.24 6.19 -1.96
CA LEU A 285 -15.93 5.49 -3.05
C LEU A 285 -16.86 6.47 -3.77
N VAL A 286 -16.79 6.49 -5.10
CA VAL A 286 -17.73 7.22 -5.94
C VAL A 286 -18.38 6.26 -6.92
N ALA A 287 -19.69 6.36 -7.04
CA ALA A 287 -20.46 5.74 -8.11
C ALA A 287 -21.15 6.83 -8.92
N SER A 288 -21.16 6.70 -10.24
CA SER A 288 -21.89 7.61 -11.12
C SER A 288 -22.56 6.87 -12.26
N GLY A 289 -23.66 7.44 -12.76
CA GLY A 289 -24.33 6.94 -13.95
C GLY A 289 -23.58 7.45 -15.18
N GLY A 290 -23.15 6.52 -16.06
CA GLY A 290 -22.37 6.86 -17.25
C GLY A 290 -21.28 5.84 -17.56
N ALA A 291 -20.75 5.92 -18.78
CA ALA A 291 -19.76 4.96 -19.30
C ALA A 291 -18.30 5.34 -19.04
N SER A 292 -18.00 6.43 -18.33
CA SER A 292 -16.63 6.88 -18.08
C SER A 292 -16.10 6.48 -16.71
N SER A 293 -14.89 5.94 -16.67
CA SER A 293 -14.23 5.57 -15.42
C SER A 293 -13.80 6.80 -14.61
N PRO A 294 -14.10 6.90 -13.29
CA PRO A 294 -13.76 8.08 -12.49
C PRO A 294 -12.26 8.17 -12.22
N SER A 295 -11.68 9.37 -12.24
CA SER A 295 -10.27 9.61 -11.88
C SER A 295 -10.16 10.64 -10.77
N LEU A 296 -9.02 10.68 -10.08
CA LEU A 296 -8.75 11.70 -9.06
C LEU A 296 -8.22 12.98 -9.73
N LEU A 297 -8.96 14.08 -9.62
CA LEU A 297 -8.50 15.40 -10.07
C LEU A 297 -7.69 16.10 -8.99
N THR A 298 -8.16 16.04 -7.74
CA THR A 298 -7.44 16.56 -6.58
C THR A 298 -7.38 15.47 -5.52
N PRO A 299 -6.25 14.74 -5.42
CA PRO A 299 -6.18 13.52 -4.61
C PRO A 299 -6.31 13.75 -3.10
N GLN A 300 -5.93 14.90 -2.55
CA GLN A 300 -6.01 15.16 -1.09
C GLN A 300 -5.38 14.03 -0.24
N ARG A 301 -4.21 13.51 -0.66
CA ARG A 301 -3.48 12.35 -0.09
C ARG A 301 -4.08 10.97 -0.39
N PHE A 302 -5.22 10.89 -1.08
CA PHE A 302 -5.78 9.62 -1.52
C PHE A 302 -5.02 9.05 -2.71
N GLY A 303 -4.69 7.76 -2.65
CA GLY A 303 -4.21 6.99 -3.78
C GLY A 303 -5.38 6.30 -4.49
N LEU A 304 -5.48 6.45 -5.81
CA LEU A 304 -6.46 5.72 -6.62
C LEU A 304 -6.16 4.21 -6.56
N ARG A 305 -7.16 3.40 -6.23
CA ARG A 305 -7.06 1.94 -6.14
C ARG A 305 -7.84 1.22 -7.24
N LEU A 306 -9.00 1.78 -7.60
CA LEU A 306 -9.86 1.23 -8.64
C LEU A 306 -10.51 2.37 -9.41
N SER A 307 -10.57 2.22 -10.72
CA SER A 307 -11.38 3.03 -11.61
C SER A 307 -11.95 2.09 -12.67
N ALA A 308 -13.26 1.93 -12.67
CA ALA A 308 -13.94 0.96 -13.53
C ALA A 308 -15.26 1.52 -14.03
N ASN A 309 -15.70 0.99 -15.17
CA ASN A 309 -17.02 1.20 -15.76
C ASN A 309 -17.63 -0.15 -16.11
N SER A 310 -18.95 -0.21 -16.07
CA SER A 310 -19.74 -1.40 -16.32
C SER A 310 -21.01 -1.01 -17.04
N THR A 311 -21.50 -1.87 -17.93
CA THR A 311 -22.79 -1.68 -18.59
C THR A 311 -23.71 -2.88 -18.30
N PRO A 312 -24.23 -3.00 -17.07
CA PRO A 312 -25.21 -4.04 -16.76
C PRO A 312 -26.53 -3.77 -17.50
N GLY A 313 -27.01 -4.74 -18.30
CA GLY A 313 -28.26 -4.57 -19.05
C GLY A 313 -28.21 -3.36 -19.99
N SER A 314 -29.15 -2.42 -19.84
CA SER A 314 -29.19 -1.17 -20.62
C SER A 314 -28.54 0.04 -19.94
N GLY A 315 -28.10 -0.07 -18.69
CA GLY A 315 -27.54 1.04 -17.92
C GLY A 315 -26.02 0.98 -17.90
N SER A 316 -25.35 2.14 -17.86
CA SER A 316 -23.91 2.23 -17.58
C SER A 316 -23.69 2.85 -16.20
N VAL A 317 -22.83 2.20 -15.42
CA VAL A 317 -22.41 2.65 -14.09
C VAL A 317 -20.89 2.66 -14.02
N SER A 318 -20.35 3.58 -13.25
CA SER A 318 -18.91 3.67 -13.04
C SER A 318 -18.59 3.72 -11.56
N LEU A 319 -17.46 3.12 -11.16
CA LEU A 319 -17.00 3.02 -9.78
C LEU A 319 -15.55 3.50 -9.67
N GLY A 320 -15.32 4.45 -8.78
CA GLY A 320 -14.00 4.89 -8.36
C GLY A 320 -13.77 4.55 -6.89
N VAL A 321 -12.61 4.00 -6.55
CA VAL A 321 -12.19 3.75 -5.17
C VAL A 321 -10.79 4.29 -4.97
N ALA A 322 -10.62 5.09 -3.92
CA ALA A 322 -9.34 5.61 -3.49
C ALA A 322 -9.23 5.47 -1.96
N ASP A 323 -8.02 5.41 -1.44
CA ASP A 323 -7.80 5.37 0.01
C ASP A 323 -6.68 6.29 0.47
N ALA A 324 -6.70 6.64 1.74
CA ALA A 324 -5.65 7.37 2.42
C ALA A 324 -5.48 6.81 3.85
N ASN A 325 -4.26 6.84 4.36
CA ASN A 325 -4.01 6.60 5.78
C ASN A 325 -4.03 7.94 6.55
N VAL A 326 -4.67 7.92 7.72
CA VAL A 326 -4.78 9.05 8.62
C VAL A 326 -3.98 8.75 9.87
N ALA A 327 -2.75 9.26 9.92
CA ALA A 327 -1.82 8.95 10.99
C ALA A 327 -2.22 9.54 12.36
N ALA A 328 -2.90 10.69 12.39
CA ALA A 328 -3.24 11.41 13.63
C ALA A 328 -4.75 11.47 13.89
N SER A 329 -5.15 11.37 15.16
CA SER A 329 -6.53 11.52 15.61
C SER A 329 -7.04 12.96 15.49
N GLY A 330 -8.36 13.12 15.38
CA GLY A 330 -9.04 14.43 15.55
C GLY A 330 -9.11 15.27 14.27
N GLY A 331 -8.70 14.71 13.13
CA GLY A 331 -8.86 15.35 11.82
C GLY A 331 -10.11 14.85 11.09
N SER A 332 -10.78 15.75 10.38
CA SER A 332 -11.60 15.36 9.23
C SER A 332 -10.68 15.13 8.04
N THR A 333 -10.87 14.03 7.31
CA THR A 333 -10.21 13.87 6.02
C THR A 333 -10.97 14.66 4.97
N THR A 334 -10.28 15.63 4.35
CA THR A 334 -10.78 16.28 3.14
C THR A 334 -10.92 15.22 2.04
N PRO A 335 -12.13 14.94 1.56
CA PRO A 335 -12.32 13.96 0.49
C PRO A 335 -11.60 14.37 -0.80
N PRO A 336 -11.19 13.40 -1.64
CA PRO A 336 -10.65 13.73 -2.94
C PRO A 336 -11.74 14.28 -3.87
N THR A 337 -11.32 15.06 -4.86
CA THR A 337 -12.20 15.47 -5.97
C THR A 337 -12.09 14.46 -7.11
N TRP A 338 -13.24 13.95 -7.55
CA TRP A 338 -13.36 12.97 -8.63
C TRP A 338 -13.72 13.66 -9.95
N SER A 339 -13.20 13.12 -11.06
CA SER A 339 -13.71 13.42 -12.39
C SER A 339 -14.98 12.63 -12.67
N GLN A 340 -15.86 13.21 -13.48
CA GLN A 340 -17.02 12.55 -14.06
C GLN A 340 -17.21 13.10 -15.48
N THR A 341 -17.70 12.27 -16.41
CA THR A 341 -18.14 12.77 -17.71
C THR A 341 -19.63 12.53 -17.83
N SER A 342 -20.42 13.58 -18.07
CA SER A 342 -21.84 13.51 -18.38
C SER A 342 -22.79 12.88 -17.34
N ALA A 343 -22.32 12.52 -16.14
CA ALA A 343 -23.15 11.87 -15.12
C ALA A 343 -24.14 12.86 -14.48
N LEU A 344 -25.43 12.70 -14.77
CA LEU A 344 -26.49 13.45 -14.10
C LEU A 344 -26.71 13.02 -12.64
N GLN A 345 -26.25 11.82 -12.27
CA GLN A 345 -26.49 11.19 -10.96
C GLN A 345 -25.22 10.55 -10.44
N TRP A 346 -24.96 10.77 -9.15
CA TRP A 346 -23.83 10.21 -8.45
C TRP A 346 -24.20 9.84 -7.01
N ALA A 347 -23.48 8.87 -6.46
CA ALA A 347 -23.52 8.51 -5.07
C ALA A 347 -22.09 8.35 -4.56
N TYR A 348 -21.86 8.82 -3.35
CA TYR A 348 -20.55 8.87 -2.74
C TYR A 348 -20.60 8.25 -1.34
N ALA A 349 -19.55 7.54 -0.99
CA ALA A 349 -19.34 7.00 0.35
C ALA A 349 -17.92 7.28 0.81
N THR A 350 -17.77 7.67 2.07
CA THR A 350 -16.50 7.57 2.77
C THR A 350 -16.64 6.53 3.87
N VAL A 351 -15.66 5.65 3.98
CA VAL A 351 -15.58 4.62 5.03
C VAL A 351 -14.23 4.75 5.72
N ALA A 352 -14.19 4.73 7.04
CA ALA A 352 -12.97 4.70 7.82
C ALA A 352 -12.90 3.41 8.63
N PHE A 353 -11.79 2.69 8.52
CA PHE A 353 -11.47 1.52 9.36
C PHE A 353 -10.36 1.87 10.34
N ARG A 354 -10.55 1.50 11.61
CA ARG A 354 -9.50 1.38 12.60
C ARG A 354 -9.39 -0.09 13.01
#